data_AF-A0AAJ2NSP0-F1
#
_entry.id   AF-A0AAJ2NSP0-F1
#
_cell.length_a   1.000
_cell.length_b   1.000
_cell.length_c   1.000
_cell.angle_alpha   90.00
_cell.angle_beta   90.00
_cell.angle_gamma   90.00
#
_symmetry.space_group_name_H-M   'P 1'
#
loop_
_entity.id
_entity.type
_entity.pdbx_description
1 polymer ?
#
loop_
_entity_poly.entity_id
_entity_poly.type
_entity_poly.pdbx_seq_one_letter_code
_entity_poly.pdbx_strand_id
1 'polypeptide(L)'
;QTVAYWPEGTVFVSVVDPGVGSERRSIVAKTALNQYIVTPDNGTLTHIKGCIGIEEVRRIDETVNRLPHSGESYTFHGRDVYAYTGARLASNLIPFEQVGPEVPVDSIIELPM
;
A
#
# COMPACT_ATOMS: atom_id res chain seq x y z
N GLN A 1 -10.08 -7.53 -10.10
CA GLN A 1 -11.55 -7.65 -10.25
C GLN A 1 -12.33 -7.04 -9.09
N THR A 2 -11.93 -7.23 -7.83
CA THR A 2 -12.69 -6.71 -6.66
C THR A 2 -12.83 -5.19 -6.62
N VAL A 3 -11.76 -4.44 -6.89
CA VAL A 3 -11.69 -2.98 -6.68
C VAL A 3 -12.81 -2.20 -7.38
N ALA A 4 -13.18 -2.57 -8.61
CA ALA A 4 -14.19 -1.86 -9.39
C ALA A 4 -15.62 -1.94 -8.81
N TYR A 5 -15.88 -2.86 -7.88
CA TYR A 5 -17.19 -2.99 -7.21
C TYR A 5 -17.33 -2.12 -5.96
N TRP A 6 -16.25 -1.48 -5.51
CA TRP A 6 -16.24 -0.66 -4.30
C TRP A 6 -16.25 0.83 -4.66
N PRO A 7 -16.86 1.67 -3.81
CA PRO A 7 -16.91 3.10 -4.04
C PRO A 7 -15.50 3.72 -4.03
N GLU A 8 -15.39 4.92 -4.59
CA GLU A 8 -14.21 5.75 -4.42
C GLU A 8 -13.91 6.01 -2.93
N GLY A 9 -12.64 6.29 -2.62
CA GLY A 9 -12.15 6.45 -1.25
C GLY A 9 -11.98 5.13 -0.48
N THR A 10 -12.38 3.98 -1.05
CA THR A 10 -12.16 2.68 -0.40
C THR A 10 -10.67 2.40 -0.20
N VAL A 11 -10.30 1.96 1.00
CA VAL A 11 -8.94 1.53 1.32
C VAL A 11 -8.89 0.01 1.40
N PHE A 12 -8.11 -0.60 0.52
CA PHE A 12 -7.82 -2.03 0.53
C PHE A 12 -6.48 -2.27 1.20
N VAL A 13 -6.44 -3.24 2.11
CA VAL A 13 -5.19 -3.78 2.65
C VAL A 13 -5.01 -5.18 2.05
N SER A 14 -4.02 -5.33 1.19
CA SER A 14 -3.71 -6.58 0.48
C SER A 14 -2.29 -6.99 0.78
N VAL A 15 -2.13 -8.04 1.60
CA VAL A 15 -0.81 -8.45 2.09
C VAL A 15 -0.57 -9.91 1.77
N VAL A 16 0.31 -10.14 0.80
CA VAL A 16 0.95 -11.43 0.54
C VAL A 16 2.45 -11.14 0.54
N ASP A 17 3.12 -11.41 1.66
CA ASP A 17 4.48 -10.94 1.89
C ASP A 17 5.40 -12.03 2.46
N PRO A 18 5.86 -12.97 1.63
CA PRO A 18 6.88 -13.94 2.04
C PRO A 18 8.26 -13.28 2.24
N GLY A 19 8.47 -12.08 1.70
CA GLY A 19 9.70 -11.30 1.82
C GLY A 19 9.68 -10.29 2.98
N VAL A 20 8.88 -10.52 4.02
CA VAL A 20 8.82 -9.64 5.18
C VAL A 20 10.22 -9.45 5.79
N GLY A 21 10.57 -8.20 6.14
CA GLY A 21 11.90 -7.86 6.66
C GLY A 21 13.02 -7.73 5.60
N SER A 22 12.70 -7.86 4.31
CA SER A 22 13.65 -7.58 3.21
C SER A 22 13.62 -6.11 2.75
N GLU A 23 14.40 -5.78 1.72
CA GLU A 23 14.50 -4.42 1.15
C GLU A 23 13.28 -4.01 0.30
N ARG A 24 12.29 -4.90 0.10
CA ARG A 24 11.10 -4.59 -0.70
C ARG A 24 10.31 -3.44 -0.07
N ARG A 25 9.81 -2.52 -0.90
CA ARG A 25 9.13 -1.31 -0.42
C ARG A 25 7.77 -1.64 0.20
N SER A 26 7.39 -0.92 1.25
CA SER A 26 6.02 -0.83 1.75
C SER A 26 5.35 0.34 1.03
N ILE A 27 4.24 0.12 0.30
CA ILE A 27 3.64 1.16 -0.55
C ILE A 27 2.12 1.28 -0.39
N VAL A 28 1.60 2.44 -0.77
CA VAL A 28 0.18 2.67 -1.01
C VAL A 28 0.02 3.22 -2.43
N ALA A 29 -0.83 2.57 -3.23
CA ALA A 29 -1.16 3.03 -4.57
C ALA A 29 -2.56 3.65 -4.60
N LYS A 30 -2.68 4.80 -5.27
CA LYS A 30 -3.97 5.41 -5.61
C LYS A 30 -4.37 4.98 -7.02
N THR A 31 -5.53 4.37 -7.17
CA THR A 31 -6.04 3.90 -8.48
C THR A 31 -6.66 5.05 -9.27
N ALA A 32 -6.84 4.85 -10.58
CA ALA A 32 -7.58 5.78 -11.45
C ALA A 32 -9.08 5.92 -11.08
N LEU A 33 -9.59 5.03 -10.23
CA LEU A 33 -10.95 5.09 -9.68
C LEU A 33 -10.96 5.66 -8.25
N ASN A 34 -9.88 6.35 -7.86
CA ASN A 34 -9.75 7.04 -6.58
C ASN A 34 -9.88 6.11 -5.35
N GLN A 35 -9.39 4.86 -5.43
CA GLN A 35 -9.26 3.96 -4.28
C GLN A 35 -7.79 3.80 -3.89
N TYR A 36 -7.55 3.32 -2.67
CA TYR A 36 -6.21 3.16 -2.11
C TYR A 36 -5.88 1.68 -1.87
N ILE A 37 -4.73 1.22 -2.35
CA ILE A 37 -4.26 -0.16 -2.16
C ILE A 37 -2.98 -0.13 -1.32
N VAL A 38 -3.08 -0.59 -0.08
CA VAL A 38 -1.96 -0.73 0.86
C VAL A 38 -1.37 -2.14 0.72
N THR A 39 -0.10 -2.24 0.32
CA THR A 39 0.53 -3.51 -0.03
C THR A 39 2.07 -3.46 0.04
N PRO A 40 2.77 -4.61 0.20
CA PRO A 40 4.16 -4.72 -0.23
C PRO A 40 4.31 -4.47 -1.74
N ASP A 41 5.42 -3.87 -2.14
CA ASP A 41 5.84 -3.74 -3.53
C ASP A 41 6.59 -5.00 -3.98
N ASN A 42 5.83 -6.01 -4.37
CA ASN A 42 6.36 -7.32 -4.75
C ASN A 42 5.56 -7.97 -5.90
N GLY A 43 4.85 -7.17 -6.69
CA GLY A 43 4.06 -7.66 -7.82
C GLY A 43 2.55 -7.73 -7.61
N THR A 44 2.04 -7.54 -6.39
CA THR A 44 0.59 -7.57 -6.11
C THR A 44 -0.22 -6.51 -6.84
N LEU A 45 0.42 -5.43 -7.29
CA LEU A 45 -0.21 -4.34 -8.06
C LEU A 45 -0.28 -4.60 -9.56
N THR A 46 0.36 -5.66 -10.09
CA THR A 46 0.47 -5.93 -11.53
C THR A 46 -0.89 -5.84 -12.25
N HIS A 47 -1.89 -6.58 -11.76
CA HIS A 47 -3.23 -6.55 -12.36
C HIS A 47 -3.98 -5.23 -12.13
N ILE A 48 -3.73 -4.53 -11.02
CA ILE A 48 -4.36 -3.23 -10.77
C ILE A 48 -3.82 -2.20 -11.76
N LYS A 49 -2.51 -2.16 -11.97
CA LYS A 49 -1.85 -1.28 -12.95
C LYS A 49 -2.37 -1.55 -14.37
N GLY A 50 -2.45 -2.82 -14.78
CA GLY A 50 -2.88 -3.19 -16.12
C GLY A 50 -4.38 -3.04 -16.40
N CYS A 51 -5.25 -3.32 -15.43
CA CYS A 51 -6.70 -3.34 -15.66
C CYS A 51 -7.45 -2.08 -15.22
N ILE A 52 -6.96 -1.39 -14.19
CA ILE A 52 -7.64 -0.23 -13.58
C ILE A 52 -6.82 1.04 -13.80
N GLY A 53 -5.49 0.94 -13.71
CA GLY A 53 -4.59 2.08 -13.73
C GLY A 53 -4.28 2.60 -12.33
N ILE A 54 -3.07 3.12 -12.17
CA ILE A 54 -2.55 3.71 -10.94
C ILE A 54 -2.18 5.16 -11.27
N GLU A 55 -2.76 6.10 -10.52
CA GLU A 55 -2.46 7.54 -10.65
C GLU A 55 -1.16 7.89 -9.93
N GLU A 56 -0.98 7.35 -8.73
CA GLU A 56 0.10 7.76 -7.84
C GLU A 56 0.47 6.62 -6.88
N VAL A 57 1.75 6.53 -6.53
CA VAL A 57 2.25 5.56 -5.54
C VAL A 57 3.09 6.31 -4.51
N ARG A 58 2.90 5.97 -3.23
CA ARG A 58 3.71 6.49 -2.13
C ARG A 58 4.34 5.36 -1.36
N ARG A 59 5.62 5.54 -0.98
CA ARG A 59 6.27 4.65 -0.01
C ARG A 59 5.78 5.01 1.38
N ILE A 60 5.39 4.01 2.16
CA ILE A 60 4.99 4.18 3.55
C ILE A 60 6.23 4.60 4.35
N ASP A 61 6.16 5.77 4.98
CA ASP A 61 7.12 6.18 6.00
C ASP A 61 6.83 5.43 7.31
N GLU A 62 7.56 4.34 7.55
CA GLU A 62 7.37 3.49 8.72
C GLU A 62 7.76 4.19 10.04
N THR A 63 8.44 5.35 10.02
CA THR A 63 8.74 6.08 11.25
C THR A 63 7.50 6.77 11.83
N VAL A 64 6.53 7.10 10.96
CA VAL A 64 5.29 7.79 11.33
C VAL A 64 4.06 6.89 11.19
N ASN A 65 4.08 5.98 10.21
CA ASN A 65 2.94 5.15 9.81
C ASN A 65 3.09 3.67 10.21
N ARG A 66 3.89 3.40 11.24
CA ARG A 66 3.92 2.11 11.96
C ARG A 66 3.18 2.22 13.28
N LEU A 67 2.57 1.12 13.72
CA LEU A 67 1.99 0.99 15.04
C LEU A 67 3.04 1.35 16.13
N PRO A 68 2.73 2.28 17.05
CA PRO A 68 3.68 2.67 18.08
C PRO A 68 4.17 1.48 18.91
N HIS A 69 5.48 1.44 19.20
CA HIS A 69 6.15 0.40 19.97
C HIS A 69 6.22 -0.99 19.29
N SER A 70 5.88 -1.11 18.01
CA SER A 70 6.03 -2.36 17.25
C SER A 70 7.34 -2.44 16.44
N GLY A 71 8.29 -1.53 16.67
CA GLY A 71 9.57 -1.45 15.95
C GLY A 71 10.41 -2.72 16.04
N GLU A 72 10.34 -3.43 17.17
CA GLU A 72 11.13 -4.64 17.46
C GLU A 72 10.56 -5.92 16.82
N SER A 73 9.36 -5.86 16.22
CA SER A 73 8.67 -7.00 15.62
C SER A 73 8.78 -6.95 14.09
N TYR A 74 9.74 -7.69 13.54
CA TYR A 74 10.01 -7.71 12.09
C TYR A 74 9.24 -8.76 11.29
N THR A 75 8.48 -9.64 11.96
CA THR A 75 7.80 -10.76 11.29
C THR A 75 6.37 -10.43 10.85
N PHE A 76 5.80 -9.29 11.26
CA PHE A 76 4.35 -9.02 11.13
C PHE A 76 4.01 -7.61 10.58
N HIS A 77 4.68 -7.17 9.50
CA HIS A 77 4.37 -5.90 8.81
C HIS A 77 2.90 -5.81 8.33
N GLY A 78 2.25 -6.96 8.10
CA GLY A 78 0.80 -7.07 7.87
C GLY A 78 -0.04 -6.24 8.85
N ARG A 79 0.19 -6.46 10.14
CA ARG A 79 -0.52 -5.76 11.22
C ARG A 79 0.09 -4.38 11.46
N ASP A 80 1.41 -4.34 11.58
CA ASP A 80 2.11 -3.21 12.19
C ASP A 80 2.30 -2.03 11.23
N VAL A 81 2.32 -2.28 9.92
CA VAL A 81 2.52 -1.26 8.88
C VAL A 81 1.29 -1.16 8.01
N TYR A 82 0.86 -2.26 7.37
CA TYR A 82 -0.21 -2.20 6.36
C TYR A 82 -1.59 -1.96 6.95
N ALA A 83 -2.02 -2.78 7.91
CA ALA A 83 -3.32 -2.60 8.55
C ALA A 83 -3.40 -1.25 9.27
N TYR A 84 -2.34 -0.85 9.97
CA TYR A 84 -2.28 0.44 10.67
C TYR A 84 -2.36 1.62 9.69
N THR A 85 -1.55 1.65 8.63
CA THR A 85 -1.60 2.71 7.60
C THR A 85 -2.96 2.75 6.91
N GLY A 86 -3.49 1.58 6.54
CA GLY A 86 -4.80 1.46 5.90
C GLY A 86 -5.93 1.99 6.78
N ALA A 87 -5.92 1.68 8.09
CA ALA A 87 -6.91 2.20 9.03
C ALA A 87 -6.82 3.73 9.19
N ARG A 88 -5.62 4.31 9.20
CA ARG A 88 -5.43 5.77 9.28
C ARG A 88 -5.96 6.49 8.04
N LEU A 89 -5.74 5.92 6.86
CA LEU A 89 -6.31 6.44 5.60
C LEU A 89 -7.84 6.30 5.61
N ALA A 90 -8.37 5.12 5.94
CA ALA A 90 -9.80 4.84 5.92
C ALA A 90 -10.60 5.69 6.93
N SER A 91 -9.97 6.06 8.05
CA SER A 91 -10.55 6.95 9.07
C SER A 91 -10.36 8.44 8.76
N ASN A 92 -9.74 8.79 7.64
CA ASN A 92 -9.34 10.15 7.28
C ASN A 92 -8.45 10.83 8.34
N LEU A 93 -7.75 10.06 9.17
CA LEU A 93 -6.82 10.59 10.17
C LEU A 93 -5.59 11.20 9.49
N ILE A 94 -5.20 10.66 8.33
CA ILE A 94 -4.15 11.21 7.48
C ILE A 94 -4.66 11.34 6.04
N PRO A 95 -4.28 12.41 5.32
CA PRO A 95 -4.45 12.47 3.88
C PRO A 95 -3.40 11.56 3.20
N PHE A 96 -3.60 11.25 1.91
CA PHE A 96 -2.75 10.33 1.17
C PHE A 96 -1.28 10.81 1.11
N GLU A 97 -1.06 12.11 1.06
CA GLU A 97 0.27 12.72 0.98
C GLU A 97 1.11 12.46 2.24
N GLN A 98 0.46 12.21 3.38
CA GLN A 98 1.13 11.89 4.64
C GLN A 98 1.48 10.40 4.79
N VAL A 99 1.16 9.56 3.79
CA VAL A 99 1.68 8.18 3.75
C VAL A 99 3.20 8.17 3.70
N GLY A 100 3.78 9.08 2.92
CA GLY A 100 5.22 9.22 2.73
C GLY A 100 5.57 9.72 1.34
N PRO A 101 6.85 9.60 0.93
CA PRO A 101 7.34 10.16 -0.32
C PRO A 101 6.75 9.43 -1.53
N GLU A 102 6.56 10.18 -2.62
CA GLU A 102 6.11 9.67 -3.90
C GLU A 102 7.16 8.72 -4.51
N VAL A 103 6.66 7.72 -5.23
CA VAL A 103 7.44 6.72 -5.95
C VAL A 103 6.93 6.69 -7.40
N PRO A 104 7.83 6.70 -8.40
CA PRO A 104 7.41 6.59 -9.79
C PRO A 104 6.59 5.31 -10.02
N VAL A 105 5.41 5.45 -10.63
CA VAL A 105 4.49 4.33 -10.94
C VAL A 105 5.17 3.26 -11.81
N ASP A 106 6.09 3.67 -12.69
CA ASP A 106 6.85 2.76 -13.55
C ASP A 106 8.00 2.03 -12.83
N SER A 107 8.27 2.38 -11.58
CA SER A 107 9.28 1.69 -10.78
C SER A 107 8.73 0.55 -9.93
N ILE A 108 7.40 0.35 -9.86
CA ILE A 108 6.81 -0.73 -9.06
C ILE A 108 7.12 -2.09 -9.67
N ILE A 109 7.20 -3.12 -8.83
CA ILE A 109 7.45 -4.48 -9.30
C ILE A 109 6.20 -5.02 -10.00
N GLU A 110 6.38 -5.55 -11.21
CA GLU A 110 5.35 -6.22 -12.01
C GLU A 110 5.76 -7.68 -12.25
N LEU A 111 4.78 -8.58 -12.23
CA LEU A 111 4.97 -10.00 -12.55
C LEU A 111 4.58 -10.26 -14.01
N PRO A 112 5.13 -11.31 -14.64
CA PRO A 112 4.65 -11.76 -15.94
C PRO A 112 3.15 -12.07 -15.90
N MET A 113 2.40 -11.54 -16.87
CA MET A 113 0.96 -11.81 -17.08
C MET A 113 0.73 -12.74 -18.26
#